data_AF-A0A352W1X8-F1
#
_entry.id   AF-A0A352W1X8-F1
#
_cell.length_a   1.000
_cell.length_b   1.000
_cell.length_c   1.000
_cell.angle_alpha   90.00
_cell.angle_beta   90.00
_cell.angle_gamma   90.00
#
_symmetry.space_group_name_H-M   'P 1'
#
loop_
_entity.id
_entity.type
_entity.pdbx_description
1 polymer ?
#
loop_
_entity_poly.entity_id
_entity_poly.type
_entity_poly.pdbx_seq_one_letter_code
_entity_poly.pdbx_strand_id
1 'polypeptide(L)'
;MKMKSLNCSGNKILFITGYGGRYGSGHFIRSRRFAAGSGECAVLLLLKPGKKPEYYSDFQAANWDQACKMAAEYSPSAVVFDCREIPSGIVKKIRSFSAVIIIDSRGGETVLGDIIVSSLMLPCANLLSNFTGLPYL
;
A
#
# COMPACT_ATOMS: atom_id res chain seq x y z
N MET A 1 2.38 6.57 18.03
CA MET A 1 3.64 5.96 17.52
C MET A 1 4.21 6.92 16.48
N LYS A 2 5.43 7.45 16.67
CA LYS A 2 6.10 8.27 15.64
C LYS A 2 6.88 7.35 14.72
N MET A 3 6.81 7.55 13.41
CA MET A 3 7.74 6.92 12.47
C MET A 3 9.10 7.57 12.67
N LYS A 4 9.95 7.00 13.55
CA LYS A 4 11.33 7.48 13.66
C LYS A 4 11.95 7.43 12.28
N SER A 5 12.64 8.50 11.89
CA SER A 5 13.36 8.53 10.61
C SER A 5 14.29 7.32 10.56
N LEU A 6 14.03 6.39 9.66
CA LEU A 6 15.05 5.45 9.26
C LEU A 6 16.23 6.29 8.77
N ASN A 7 17.42 6.07 9.32
CA ASN A 7 18.65 6.67 8.83
C ASN A 7 18.96 6.03 7.47
N CYS A 8 18.28 6.52 6.44
CA CYS A 8 18.44 6.06 5.08
C CYS A 8 18.93 7.27 4.24
N SER A 9 19.97 7.07 3.45
CA SER A 9 20.61 8.12 2.63
C SER A 9 19.95 8.30 1.27
N GLY A 10 18.98 7.46 0.92
CA GLY A 10 18.27 7.46 -0.36
C GLY A 10 16.87 8.06 -0.31
N ASN A 11 16.16 7.98 -1.44
CA ASN A 11 14.78 8.43 -1.55
C ASN A 11 13.86 7.56 -0.67
N LYS A 12 13.20 8.19 0.29
CA LYS A 12 12.25 7.54 1.18
C LYS A 12 10.97 7.21 0.43
N ILE A 13 10.55 5.95 0.49
CA ILE A 13 9.29 5.48 -0.10
C ILE A 13 8.39 4.97 1.02
N LEU A 14 7.14 5.39 1.02
CA LEU A 14 6.14 4.92 1.97
C LEU A 14 5.07 4.12 1.24
N PHE A 15 4.98 2.83 1.52
CA PHE A 15 3.90 1.97 1.06
C PHE A 15 2.76 2.01 2.08
N ILE A 16 1.59 2.48 1.66
CA ILE A 16 0.36 2.47 2.45
C ILE A 16 -0.55 1.39 1.87
N THR A 17 -0.84 0.37 2.67
CA THR A 17 -1.66 -0.76 2.22
C THR A 17 -2.66 -1.19 3.29
N GLY A 18 -3.75 -1.81 2.86
CA GLY A 18 -4.71 -2.47 3.74
C GLY A 18 -4.37 -3.94 3.95
N TYR A 19 -4.87 -4.53 5.04
CA TYR A 19 -4.78 -5.97 5.29
C TYR A 19 -6.10 -6.54 5.78
N GLY A 20 -6.52 -7.65 5.18
CA GLY A 20 -7.72 -8.39 5.59
C GLY A 20 -9.04 -7.77 5.11
N GLY A 21 -10.15 -8.42 5.47
CA GLY A 21 -11.49 -8.07 5.00
C GLY A 21 -11.83 -8.66 3.63
N ARG A 22 -12.76 -8.03 2.90
CA ARG A 22 -13.32 -8.54 1.62
C ARG A 22 -12.27 -8.75 0.51
N TYR A 23 -11.12 -8.08 0.60
CA TYR A 23 -10.09 -8.06 -0.44
C TYR A 23 -8.89 -8.98 -0.14
N GLY A 24 -8.92 -9.73 0.97
CA GLY A 24 -7.86 -10.68 1.34
C GLY A 24 -6.54 -10.01 1.72
N SER A 25 -5.42 -10.69 1.44
CA SER A 25 -4.06 -10.25 1.81
C SER A 25 -3.17 -9.87 0.61
N GLY A 26 -3.73 -9.85 -0.61
CA GLY A 26 -2.95 -9.65 -1.86
C GLY A 26 -2.20 -8.32 -1.91
N HIS A 27 -2.89 -7.21 -1.61
CA HIS A 27 -2.31 -5.85 -1.54
C HIS A 27 -1.14 -5.80 -0.56
N PHE A 28 -1.35 -6.34 0.64
CA PHE A 28 -0.33 -6.39 1.67
C PHE A 28 0.90 -7.23 1.26
N ILE A 29 0.70 -8.46 0.76
CA ILE A 29 1.80 -9.35 0.36
C ILE A 29 2.66 -8.69 -0.71
N ARG A 30 2.01 -8.07 -1.71
CA ARG A 30 2.70 -7.39 -2.80
C ARG A 30 3.45 -6.15 -2.31
N SER A 31 2.79 -5.29 -1.53
CA SER A 31 3.41 -4.10 -0.94
C SER A 31 4.63 -4.45 -0.08
N ARG A 32 4.53 -5.52 0.72
CA ARG A 32 5.64 -6.01 1.52
C ARG A 32 6.82 -6.45 0.65
N ARG A 33 6.55 -7.19 -0.43
CA ARG A 33 7.60 -7.62 -1.38
C ARG A 33 8.27 -6.42 -2.06
N PHE A 34 7.49 -5.42 -2.48
CA PHE A 34 8.07 -4.20 -3.09
C PHE A 34 8.87 -3.38 -2.10
N ALA A 35 8.39 -3.20 -0.87
CA ALA A 35 9.12 -2.50 0.17
C ALA A 35 10.45 -3.21 0.47
N ALA A 36 10.44 -4.54 0.65
CA ALA A 36 11.65 -5.32 0.87
C ALA A 36 12.66 -5.23 -0.30
N GLY A 37 12.17 -5.20 -1.54
CA GLY A 37 13.01 -5.08 -2.74
C GLY A 37 13.55 -3.66 -2.98
N SER A 38 12.95 -2.65 -2.36
CA SER A 38 13.33 -1.23 -2.52
C SER A 38 14.42 -0.79 -1.54
N GLY A 39 14.91 -1.69 -0.69
CA GLY A 39 15.97 -1.44 0.28
C GLY A 39 15.52 -0.66 1.51
N GLU A 40 16.48 -0.17 2.30
CA GLU A 40 16.27 0.37 3.65
C GLU A 40 15.46 1.68 3.72
N CYS A 41 15.21 2.33 2.58
CA CYS A 41 14.44 3.57 2.51
C CYS A 41 12.93 3.35 2.31
N ALA A 42 12.48 2.10 2.15
CA ALA A 42 11.09 1.78 1.96
C ALA A 42 10.43 1.30 3.26
N VAL A 43 9.30 1.92 3.60
CA VAL A 43 8.54 1.59 4.80
C VAL A 43 7.14 1.12 4.43
N LEU A 44 6.67 0.08 5.13
CA LEU A 44 5.31 -0.40 5.02
C LEU A 44 4.45 0.13 6.18
N LEU A 45 3.44 0.93 5.85
CA LEU A 45 2.41 1.41 6.75
C LEU A 45 1.10 0.67 6.50
N LEU A 46 0.63 -0.04 7.51
CA LEU A 46 -0.62 -0.78 7.44
C LEU A 46 -1.81 0.07 7.88
N LEU A 47 -2.82 0.19 7.02
CA LEU A 47 -4.09 0.85 7.31
C LEU A 47 -5.13 -0.18 7.76
N LYS A 48 -5.80 0.08 8.90
CA LYS A 48 -6.71 -0.80 9.68
C LYS A 48 -6.02 -1.84 10.59
N PRO A 49 -5.87 -1.54 11.89
CA PRO A 49 -5.47 -2.48 12.91
C PRO A 49 -6.69 -2.90 13.75
N GLY A 50 -7.15 -4.13 13.55
CA GLY A 50 -8.17 -4.78 14.40
C GLY A 50 -7.71 -6.14 14.95
N LYS A 51 -6.82 -6.83 14.25
CA LYS A 51 -6.05 -7.97 14.75
C LYS A 51 -4.66 -7.88 14.12
N LYS A 52 -3.64 -7.85 14.95
CA LYS A 52 -2.23 -7.86 14.55
C LYS A 52 -1.97 -9.18 13.83
N PRO A 53 -1.64 -9.24 12.53
CA PRO A 53 -0.82 -10.34 12.07
C PRO A 53 0.57 -10.06 12.66
N GLU A 54 0.98 -10.81 13.68
CA GLU A 54 2.14 -10.53 14.55
C GLU A 54 3.49 -10.33 13.82
N TYR A 55 3.57 -10.55 12.51
CA TYR A 55 4.83 -10.74 11.78
C TYR A 55 5.08 -9.79 10.59
N TYR A 56 4.33 -8.69 10.43
CA TYR A 56 4.07 -8.19 9.06
C TYR A 56 4.24 -6.69 8.76
N SER A 57 4.26 -5.76 9.72
CA SER A 57 4.55 -4.34 9.44
C SER A 57 5.11 -3.58 10.65
N ASP A 58 6.12 -2.74 10.45
CA ASP A 58 6.72 -1.92 11.50
C ASP A 58 5.81 -0.77 11.96
N PHE A 59 4.87 -0.34 11.10
CA PHE A 59 4.01 0.82 11.37
C PHE A 59 2.55 0.55 11.01
N GLN A 60 1.64 1.10 11.82
CA GLN A 60 0.19 0.94 11.66
C GLN A 60 -0.53 2.26 11.88
N ALA A 61 -1.54 2.53 11.05
CA ALA A 61 -2.45 3.65 11.18
C ALA A 61 -3.89 3.14 11.36
N ALA A 62 -4.58 3.64 12.39
CA ALA A 62 -5.96 3.29 12.70
C ALA A 62 -6.95 3.78 11.63
N ASN A 63 -6.63 4.91 11.00
CA ASN A 63 -7.46 5.57 10.01
C ASN A 63 -6.59 6.42 9.07
N TRP A 64 -7.23 6.99 8.06
CA TRP A 64 -6.57 7.76 7.01
C TRP A 64 -5.93 9.06 7.51
N ASP A 65 -6.52 9.76 8.47
CA ASP A 65 -5.93 10.98 9.02
C ASP A 65 -4.64 10.69 9.78
N GLN A 66 -4.61 9.60 10.54
CA GLN A 66 -3.39 9.12 11.18
C GLN A 66 -2.34 8.71 10.13
N ALA A 67 -2.74 8.02 9.06
CA ALA A 67 -1.82 7.64 7.99
C ALA A 67 -1.19 8.87 7.29
N CYS A 68 -2.00 9.89 7.00
CA CYS A 68 -1.53 11.17 6.48
C CYS A 68 -0.53 11.86 7.40
N LYS A 69 -0.83 11.92 8.71
CA LYS A 69 0.08 12.52 9.70
C LYS A 69 1.42 11.77 9.75
N MET A 70 1.38 10.45 9.75
CA MET A 70 2.57 9.60 9.75
C MET A 70 3.39 9.78 8.46
N ALA A 71 2.72 9.89 7.30
CA ALA A 71 3.38 10.18 6.03
C ALA A 71 4.07 11.56 6.04
N ALA A 72 3.41 12.60 6.56
CA ALA A 72 4.00 13.94 6.68
C ALA A 72 5.22 13.94 7.61
N GLU A 73 5.14 13.24 8.76
CA GLU A 73 6.28 13.09 9.69
C GLU A 73 7.45 12.32 9.07
N TYR A 74 7.17 11.28 8.27
CA TYR A 74 8.20 10.49 7.59
C TYR A 74 8.87 11.25 6.45
N SER A 75 8.13 12.17 5.81
CA SER A 75 8.54 12.98 4.66
C SER A 75 9.11 12.12 3.51
N PRO A 76 8.31 11.22 2.93
CA PRO A 76 8.74 10.40 1.82
C PRO A 76 8.83 11.20 0.52
N SER A 77 9.78 10.84 -0.34
CA SER A 77 9.85 11.31 -1.72
C SER A 77 8.66 10.80 -2.54
N ALA A 78 8.18 9.59 -2.23
CA ALA A 78 6.98 9.01 -2.84
C ALA A 78 6.13 8.21 -1.84
N VAL A 79 4.81 8.32 -1.98
CA VAL A 79 3.83 7.46 -1.31
C VAL A 79 3.19 6.54 -2.33
N VAL A 80 3.26 5.24 -2.06
CA VAL A 80 2.62 4.19 -2.85
C VAL A 80 1.38 3.72 -2.12
N PHE A 81 0.21 3.97 -2.68
CA PHE A 81 -1.03 3.36 -2.21
C PHE A 81 -1.28 2.04 -2.94
N ASP A 82 -1.35 0.94 -2.20
CA ASP A 82 -1.82 -0.34 -2.70
C ASP A 82 -3.00 -0.77 -1.83
N CYS A 83 -4.15 -0.17 -2.11
CA CYS A 83 -5.40 -0.40 -1.40
C CYS A 83 -6.55 0.19 -2.21
N ARG A 84 -7.78 -0.24 -1.88
CA ARG A 84 -9.00 0.26 -2.51
C ARG A 84 -9.65 1.35 -1.68
N GLU A 85 -10.43 2.19 -2.35
CA GLU A 85 -11.31 3.19 -1.73
C GLU A 85 -10.53 4.23 -0.93
N ILE A 86 -9.47 4.78 -1.53
CA ILE A 86 -8.67 5.83 -0.90
C ILE A 86 -9.44 7.14 -1.01
N PRO A 87 -9.73 7.85 0.09
CA PRO A 87 -10.45 9.10 0.01
C PRO A 87 -9.65 10.13 -0.83
N SER A 88 -10.30 10.77 -1.79
CA SER A 88 -9.65 11.74 -2.69
C SER A 88 -8.96 12.88 -1.94
N GLY A 89 -9.53 13.33 -0.81
CA GLY A 89 -8.93 14.32 0.07
C GLY A 89 -7.60 13.88 0.70
N ILE A 90 -7.41 12.58 0.91
CA ILE A 90 -6.16 11.99 1.43
C ILE A 90 -5.09 12.02 0.35
N VAL A 91 -5.46 11.63 -0.88
CA VAL A 91 -4.54 11.69 -2.02
C VAL A 91 -4.07 13.13 -2.27
N LYS A 92 -4.99 14.10 -2.27
CA LYS A 92 -4.65 15.53 -2.42
C LYS A 92 -3.71 16.04 -1.32
N LYS A 93 -3.97 15.67 -0.07
CA LYS A 93 -3.12 16.06 1.08
C LYS A 93 -1.70 15.50 0.95
N ILE A 94 -1.57 14.22 0.58
CA ILE A 94 -0.24 13.60 0.44
C ILE A 94 0.51 14.16 -0.78
N ARG A 95 -0.20 14.41 -1.88
CA ARG A 95 0.38 14.98 -3.10
C ARG A 95 0.97 16.37 -2.91
N SER A 96 0.53 17.12 -1.91
CA SER A 96 1.10 18.44 -1.63
C SER A 96 2.54 18.39 -1.08
N PHE A 97 3.06 17.22 -0.71
CA PHE A 97 4.41 17.08 -0.17
C PHE A 97 5.17 15.83 -0.65
N SER A 98 4.55 14.94 -1.41
CA SER A 98 5.17 13.70 -1.90
C SER A 98 4.57 13.31 -3.25
N ALA A 99 5.35 12.64 -4.10
CA ALA A 99 4.79 12.03 -5.30
C ALA A 99 3.82 10.90 -4.91
N VAL A 100 2.71 10.76 -5.65
CA VAL A 100 1.71 9.72 -5.38
C VAL A 100 1.70 8.66 -6.47
N ILE A 101 1.90 7.42 -6.06
CA ILE A 101 1.74 6.23 -6.89
C ILE A 101 0.52 5.46 -6.39
N ILE A 102 -0.42 5.14 -7.28
CA ILE A 102 -1.62 4.37 -6.93
C ILE A 102 -1.58 3.03 -7.66
N ILE A 103 -1.66 1.95 -6.90
CA ILE A 103 -1.73 0.57 -7.35
C ILE A 103 -3.13 0.02 -7.07
N ASP A 104 -3.77 -0.54 -8.10
CA ASP A 104 -5.01 -1.34 -7.97
C ASP A 104 -6.13 -0.69 -7.14
N SER A 105 -6.33 0.63 -7.32
CA SER A 105 -7.54 1.27 -6.79
C SER A 105 -8.69 1.21 -7.80
N ARG A 106 -9.92 1.06 -7.26
CA ARG A 106 -11.19 1.02 -8.01
C ARG A 106 -12.04 2.28 -7.84
N GLY A 107 -11.49 3.35 -7.27
CA GLY A 107 -12.22 4.61 -7.07
C GLY A 107 -11.78 5.75 -8.00
N GLY A 108 -12.50 6.86 -7.91
CA GLY A 108 -12.26 8.07 -8.71
C GLY A 108 -10.99 8.84 -8.34
N GLU A 109 -10.29 8.45 -7.28
CA GLU A 109 -9.00 9.03 -6.88
C GLU A 109 -7.85 8.64 -7.80
N THR A 110 -8.02 7.64 -8.65
CA THR A 110 -7.00 7.17 -9.61
C THR A 110 -6.55 8.27 -10.55
N VAL A 111 -7.37 9.28 -10.85
CA VAL A 111 -6.94 10.44 -11.66
C VAL A 111 -6.06 11.43 -10.90
N LEU A 112 -5.90 11.26 -9.59
CA LEU A 112 -5.16 12.18 -8.72
C LEU A 112 -3.73 11.71 -8.43
N GLY A 113 -3.36 10.47 -8.79
CA GLY A 113 -1.99 9.99 -8.65
C GLY A 113 -1.09 10.50 -9.78
N ASP A 114 0.20 10.66 -9.48
CA ASP A 114 1.20 11.03 -10.46
C ASP A 114 1.61 9.83 -11.33
N ILE A 115 1.54 8.61 -10.78
CA ILE A 115 1.71 7.34 -11.50
C ILE A 115 0.58 6.38 -11.11
N ILE A 116 -0.08 5.80 -12.11
CA ILE A 116 -1.15 4.81 -11.93
C ILE A 116 -0.71 3.46 -12.46
N VAL A 117 -0.64 2.48 -11.57
CA VAL A 117 -0.32 1.10 -11.88
C VAL A 117 -1.60 0.28 -11.77
N SER A 118 -2.21 0.00 -12.91
CA SER A 118 -3.34 -0.93 -12.95
C SER A 118 -2.80 -2.35 -12.90
N SER A 119 -2.92 -3.02 -11.74
CA SER A 119 -2.78 -4.47 -11.73
C SER A 119 -4.07 -5.04 -12.30
N LEU A 120 -4.10 -5.27 -13.61
CA LEU A 120 -5.04 -6.22 -14.18
C LEU A 120 -4.75 -7.55 -13.48
N MET A 121 -5.54 -7.89 -12.47
CA MET A 121 -5.77 -9.29 -12.20
C MET A 121 -6.39 -9.84 -13.48
N LEU A 122 -5.57 -10.45 -14.34
CA LEU A 122 -6.07 -11.55 -15.15
C LEU A 122 -6.90 -12.41 -14.20
N PRO A 123 -8.17 -12.70 -14.50
CA PRO A 123 -9.02 -13.44 -13.59
C PRO A 123 -8.27 -14.71 -13.16
N CYS A 124 -7.92 -14.78 -11.87
CA CYS A 124 -7.18 -15.91 -11.29
C CYS A 124 -7.93 -17.24 -11.44
N ALA A 125 -9.17 -17.23 -11.95
CA ALA A 125 -9.91 -18.41 -12.38
C ALA A 125 -9.17 -19.21 -13.48
N ASN A 126 -8.38 -18.58 -14.36
CA ASN A 126 -7.70 -19.29 -15.45
C ASN A 126 -6.23 -19.65 -15.15
N LEU A 127 -5.66 -19.16 -14.05
CA LEU A 127 -4.26 -19.44 -13.68
C LEU A 127 -4.14 -20.57 -12.65
N LEU A 128 -5.19 -20.81 -11.84
CA LEU A 128 -5.23 -21.98 -10.95
C LEU A 128 -5.47 -23.29 -11.71
N SER A 129 -6.28 -23.30 -12.78
CA SER A 129 -6.49 -24.50 -13.59
C SER A 129 -5.21 -25.02 -14.26
N ASN A 130 -4.29 -24.11 -14.61
CA ASN A 130 -3.00 -24.47 -15.22
C ASN A 130 -1.91 -24.87 -14.20
N PHE A 131 -2.11 -24.61 -12.90
CA PHE A 131 -1.13 -24.95 -11.86
C PHE A 131 -1.57 -26.09 -10.92
N THR A 132 -2.87 -26.40 -10.82
CA THR A 132 -3.35 -27.46 -9.91
C THR A 132 -3.95 -28.67 -10.62
N GLY A 133 -4.20 -28.62 -11.93
CA GLY A 133 -4.74 -29.76 -12.70
C GLY A 133 -6.12 -30.25 -12.21
N LEU A 134 -6.84 -29.47 -11.40
CA LEU A 134 -8.14 -29.86 -10.88
C LEU A 134 -9.27 -29.08 -11.57
N PRO A 135 -10.24 -29.75 -12.20
CA PRO A 135 -11.42 -29.10 -12.74
C PRO A 135 -12.34 -28.64 -11.59
N TYR A 136 -12.98 -27.50 -11.79
CA TYR A 136 -14.00 -26.95 -10.89
C TYR A 136 -15.17 -27.95 -10.73
N LEU A 137 -15.54 -28.24 -9.48
CA LEU A 137 -16.86 -28.74 -9.07
C LEU A 137 -17.66 -27.58 -8.48
#